data_AF-A0A517VWU4-F1
#
_entry.id   AF-A0A517VWU4-F1
#
_cell.length_a   1.000
_cell.length_b   1.000
_cell.length_c   1.000
_cell.angle_alpha   90.00
_cell.angle_beta   90.00
_cell.angle_gamma   90.00
#
_symmetry.space_group_name_H-M   'P 1'
#
loop_
_entity.id
_entity.type
_entity.pdbx_description
1 polymer ?
#
loop_
_entity_poly.entity_id
_entity_poly.type
_entity_poly.pdbx_seq_one_letter_code
_entity_poly.pdbx_strand_id
1 'polypeptide(L)'
;MKMLENRLDRKSILQPIKSVCTCLFAVVLTGCGGGTPTAPAPQPSSQSSNATPNTQVAQNAKKQPAKSSEEKVNNDRKMIDGIPYDVWFDNPLAVAANSKSVTPVALPGTNVANSSAPRTSPNATKTTETQEPSPAGGVDWKTIIPMPVVEAQVKEIRNRLTRNMQSVGTYNTSYLELPTFTATLAALAGIVTEHPEDIGWKKNAKYLRDLSAAFTAEPLMRGAKSFRKVQVPYEQMIVILNGSLPADVPKSDDKIPLSDVASMGDLMKRADIASKWLKSNVGSADALKAEKEKVINEAHLLAAIAKVITTEGYGYVDDEGFLGYANPMSDACLKMVAAAKSDNYEEFDKGLTQVYKACTQCHSEYKE
;
A
#
# COMPACT_ATOMS: atom_id res chain seq x y z
N MET A 1 -37.66 10.40 10.10
CA MET A 1 -38.42 10.70 8.86
C MET A 1 -38.52 12.21 8.67
N LYS A 2 -37.53 12.78 7.99
CA LYS A 2 -37.43 14.13 7.37
C LYS A 2 -35.94 14.45 7.28
N MET A 3 -35.27 13.93 6.25
CA MET A 3 -33.96 14.35 5.72
C MET A 3 -33.56 13.36 4.60
N LEU A 4 -34.41 13.19 3.59
CA LEU A 4 -34.10 12.31 2.44
C LEU A 4 -34.44 12.95 1.08
N GLU A 5 -34.64 14.26 1.06
CA GLU A 5 -34.92 15.03 -0.16
C GLU A 5 -33.95 16.20 -0.26
N ASN A 6 -32.70 15.93 -0.65
CA ASN A 6 -31.86 16.96 -1.27
C ASN A 6 -30.63 16.42 -2.04
N ARG A 7 -30.69 15.19 -2.56
CA ARG A 7 -29.60 14.58 -3.36
C ARG A 7 -29.94 14.44 -4.85
N LEU A 8 -30.59 15.42 -5.44
CA LEU A 8 -30.82 15.47 -6.89
C LEU A 8 -30.75 16.90 -7.42
N ASP A 9 -29.60 17.58 -7.33
CA ASP A 9 -29.27 18.68 -8.25
C ASP A 9 -27.78 19.05 -8.16
N ARG A 10 -26.92 18.23 -8.78
CA ARG A 10 -25.60 18.69 -9.25
C ARG A 10 -25.36 18.09 -10.63
N LYS A 11 -25.82 18.81 -11.66
CA LYS A 11 -25.64 18.47 -13.07
C LYS A 11 -24.15 18.56 -13.44
N SER A 12 -23.55 17.40 -13.68
CA SER A 12 -22.29 17.26 -14.43
C SER A 12 -22.49 17.76 -15.87
N ILE A 13 -21.67 18.73 -16.25
CA ILE A 13 -21.48 19.16 -17.64
C ILE A 13 -20.48 18.18 -18.27
N LEU A 14 -20.97 17.14 -18.94
CA LEU A 14 -20.24 16.39 -19.96
C LEU A 14 -21.26 15.90 -21.00
N GLN A 15 -21.15 16.44 -22.21
CA GLN A 15 -21.98 16.09 -23.37
C GLN A 15 -21.67 14.65 -23.85
N PRO A 16 -22.69 13.87 -24.27
CA PRO A 16 -22.48 12.75 -25.16
C PRO A 16 -23.04 13.00 -26.57
N ILE A 17 -22.27 12.47 -27.53
CA ILE A 17 -22.53 12.44 -28.97
C ILE A 17 -23.78 11.60 -29.27
N LYS A 18 -24.58 12.11 -30.20
CA LYS A 18 -25.86 11.57 -30.69
C LYS A 18 -25.69 10.19 -31.34
N SER A 19 -26.56 9.23 -31.02
CA SER A 19 -27.05 8.30 -32.02
C SER A 19 -28.45 7.80 -31.67
N VAL A 20 -29.35 7.99 -32.63
CA VAL A 20 -30.79 7.75 -32.59
C VAL A 20 -31.05 6.38 -33.20
N CYS A 21 -31.82 5.51 -32.53
CA CYS A 21 -32.71 4.58 -33.23
C CYS A 21 -33.82 4.10 -32.30
N THR A 22 -35.04 4.54 -32.61
CA THR A 22 -36.31 4.19 -31.98
C THR A 22 -36.95 3.05 -32.77
N CYS A 23 -37.54 2.06 -32.10
CA CYS A 23 -38.78 1.43 -32.57
C CYS A 23 -39.57 0.76 -31.44
N LEU A 24 -40.87 1.04 -31.47
CA LEU A 24 -41.98 0.69 -30.57
C LEU A 24 -42.48 -0.77 -30.71
N PHE A 25 -43.41 -1.11 -29.81
CA PHE A 25 -44.53 -2.09 -29.84
C PHE A 25 -44.36 -3.33 -28.94
N ALA A 26 -45.37 -3.86 -28.24
CA ALA A 26 -46.61 -3.39 -27.63
C ALA A 26 -47.13 -4.54 -26.72
N VAL A 27 -48.01 -4.16 -25.80
CA VAL A 27 -48.72 -4.94 -24.76
C VAL A 27 -49.64 -6.04 -25.30
N VAL A 28 -49.80 -7.17 -24.58
CA VAL A 28 -51.11 -7.79 -24.23
C VAL A 28 -51.01 -8.57 -22.89
N LEU A 29 -52.06 -8.42 -22.07
CA LEU A 29 -52.42 -9.05 -20.79
C LEU A 29 -52.76 -10.56 -20.97
N THR A 30 -53.06 -11.46 -20.03
CA THR A 30 -53.81 -11.52 -18.75
C THR A 30 -53.65 -12.96 -18.23
N GLY A 31 -53.77 -13.23 -16.92
CA GLY A 31 -54.01 -14.60 -16.45
C GLY A 31 -53.95 -14.80 -14.93
N CYS A 32 -55.13 -14.81 -14.30
CA CYS A 32 -55.39 -15.02 -12.87
C CYS A 32 -55.46 -16.52 -12.50
N GLY A 33 -55.13 -16.90 -11.27
CA GLY A 33 -55.50 -18.21 -10.71
C GLY A 33 -54.69 -18.64 -9.49
N GLY A 34 -55.22 -18.42 -8.28
CA GLY A 34 -54.63 -18.88 -7.02
C GLY A 34 -54.97 -20.33 -6.66
N GLY A 35 -54.21 -20.89 -5.72
CA GLY A 35 -54.52 -22.15 -5.05
C GLY A 35 -53.30 -22.82 -4.41
N THR A 36 -53.11 -22.63 -3.10
CA THR A 36 -52.38 -23.56 -2.21
C THR A 36 -53.44 -24.31 -1.39
N PRO A 37 -53.27 -25.61 -1.05
CA PRO A 37 -52.36 -25.93 0.07
C PRO A 37 -51.69 -27.33 0.09
N THR A 38 -50.66 -27.38 0.95
CA THR A 38 -50.18 -28.53 1.77
C THR A 38 -49.05 -29.42 1.23
N ALA A 39 -47.95 -29.44 2.00
CA ALA A 39 -46.80 -30.34 1.92
C ALA A 39 -47.11 -31.75 2.48
N PRO A 40 -46.25 -32.76 2.21
CA PRO A 40 -45.38 -33.22 3.29
C PRO A 40 -43.92 -33.59 2.88
N ALA A 41 -43.16 -33.87 3.93
CA ALA A 41 -41.70 -34.00 4.16
C ALA A 41 -40.82 -34.87 3.22
N PRO A 42 -39.47 -34.70 3.28
CA PRO A 42 -38.51 -35.31 2.36
C PRO A 42 -37.93 -36.65 2.86
N GLN A 43 -37.59 -37.55 1.92
CA GLN A 43 -36.70 -38.69 2.15
C GLN A 43 -35.31 -38.45 1.51
N PRO A 44 -34.21 -38.82 2.19
CA PRO A 44 -32.87 -38.86 1.62
C PRO A 44 -32.55 -40.28 1.11
N SER A 45 -31.78 -40.40 0.03
CA SER A 45 -31.11 -41.65 -0.32
C SER A 45 -29.71 -41.42 -0.89
N SER A 46 -28.89 -42.42 -0.58
CA SER A 46 -27.44 -42.42 -0.38
C SER A 46 -26.66 -42.95 -1.58
N GLN A 47 -25.48 -42.36 -1.83
CA GLN A 47 -24.29 -42.99 -2.41
C GLN A 47 -23.79 -44.15 -1.51
N SER A 48 -22.97 -45.13 -1.88
CA SER A 48 -22.33 -45.63 -3.11
C SER A 48 -21.63 -46.93 -2.67
N SER A 49 -21.45 -47.91 -3.56
CA SER A 49 -20.48 -49.01 -3.34
C SER A 49 -19.88 -49.51 -4.65
N ASN A 50 -18.55 -49.43 -4.71
CA ASN A 50 -17.53 -50.29 -5.38
C ASN A 50 -17.83 -50.99 -6.71
N ALA A 51 -16.93 -50.80 -7.70
CA ALA A 51 -15.95 -51.81 -8.13
C ALA A 51 -15.22 -51.42 -9.45
N THR A 52 -13.90 -51.55 -9.45
CA THR A 52 -13.00 -51.75 -10.63
C THR A 52 -13.32 -53.09 -11.34
N PRO A 53 -13.00 -53.34 -12.64
CA PRO A 53 -11.60 -53.38 -13.13
C PRO A 53 -11.32 -53.13 -14.66
N ASN A 54 -10.05 -52.79 -14.93
CA ASN A 54 -9.13 -53.25 -16.00
C ASN A 54 -9.63 -53.46 -17.46
N THR A 55 -8.88 -52.93 -18.45
CA THR A 55 -8.13 -53.68 -19.51
C THR A 55 -7.72 -52.76 -20.68
N GLN A 56 -6.50 -53.01 -21.17
CA GLN A 56 -5.79 -52.48 -22.33
C GLN A 56 -6.54 -52.65 -23.67
N VAL A 57 -6.19 -51.88 -24.72
CA VAL A 57 -5.68 -52.38 -26.03
C VAL A 57 -5.32 -51.20 -26.98
N ALA A 58 -4.28 -51.49 -27.74
CA ALA A 58 -3.50 -50.85 -28.78
C ALA A 58 -4.16 -50.12 -29.98
N GLN A 59 -3.38 -49.14 -30.48
CA GLN A 59 -2.96 -48.85 -31.87
C GLN A 59 -3.97 -48.43 -32.96
N ASN A 60 -3.70 -47.27 -33.58
CA ASN A 60 -3.49 -47.21 -35.04
C ASN A 60 -2.66 -45.99 -35.50
N ALA A 61 -1.82 -46.23 -36.52
CA ALA A 61 -0.90 -45.31 -37.21
C ALA A 61 -1.66 -44.42 -38.26
N LYS A 62 -1.14 -43.46 -39.05
CA LYS A 62 0.19 -43.07 -39.58
C LYS A 62 -0.04 -41.79 -40.45
N LYS A 63 0.88 -40.80 -40.49
CA LYS A 63 1.33 -40.12 -41.75
C LYS A 63 2.56 -39.21 -41.54
N GLN A 64 3.35 -39.10 -42.61
CA GLN A 64 4.79 -38.84 -42.71
C GLN A 64 5.28 -37.37 -42.65
N PRO A 65 6.62 -37.15 -42.57
CA PRO A 65 7.28 -35.89 -42.24
C PRO A 65 7.82 -35.12 -43.47
N ALA A 66 8.15 -33.84 -43.28
CA ALA A 66 8.98 -33.04 -44.18
C ALA A 66 10.25 -32.57 -43.45
N LYS A 67 11.40 -32.91 -44.04
CA LYS A 67 12.75 -32.44 -43.65
C LYS A 67 12.97 -31.03 -44.19
N SER A 68 13.58 -30.16 -43.39
CA SER A 68 14.42 -29.05 -43.89
C SER A 68 15.77 -29.08 -43.20
N SER A 69 16.79 -29.07 -44.05
CA SER A 69 18.24 -29.06 -43.88
C SER A 69 18.83 -28.43 -42.62
N GLU A 70 19.66 -29.22 -41.93
CA GLU A 70 20.73 -28.77 -41.04
C GLU A 70 21.87 -28.16 -41.89
N GLU A 71 22.17 -26.88 -41.64
CA GLU A 71 23.41 -26.25 -42.08
C GLU A 71 24.44 -26.41 -40.94
N LYS A 72 25.49 -27.19 -41.20
CA LYS A 72 26.62 -27.37 -40.29
C LYS A 72 27.39 -26.05 -40.15
N VAL A 73 27.28 -25.39 -39.01
CA VAL A 73 28.34 -24.49 -38.52
C VAL A 73 29.09 -25.23 -37.43
N ASN A 74 30.28 -25.69 -37.79
CA ASN A 74 31.26 -26.20 -36.85
C ASN A 74 31.70 -25.06 -35.93
N ASN A 75 31.43 -25.15 -34.63
CA ASN A 75 32.14 -24.31 -33.67
C ASN A 75 32.16 -24.98 -32.30
N ASP A 76 33.36 -25.39 -31.87
CA ASP A 76 33.71 -26.03 -30.62
C ASP A 76 33.39 -25.15 -29.39
N ARG A 77 32.10 -24.92 -29.10
CA ARG A 77 31.67 -24.17 -27.93
C ARG A 77 31.52 -25.11 -26.75
N LYS A 78 32.29 -24.86 -25.70
CA LYS A 78 32.17 -25.56 -24.42
C LYS A 78 30.77 -25.26 -23.85
N MET A 79 30.03 -26.30 -23.48
CA MET A 79 28.69 -26.18 -22.90
C MET A 79 28.75 -26.77 -21.48
N ILE A 80 28.14 -26.11 -20.50
CA ILE A 80 27.81 -26.70 -19.20
C ILE A 80 26.28 -26.73 -19.11
N ASP A 81 25.68 -27.91 -18.93
CA ASP A 81 24.23 -28.11 -18.75
C ASP A 81 23.33 -27.39 -19.77
N GLY A 82 23.74 -27.37 -21.04
CA GLY A 82 22.95 -26.81 -22.13
C GLY A 82 23.02 -25.28 -22.26
N ILE A 83 23.89 -24.62 -21.49
CA ILE A 83 24.15 -23.18 -21.58
C ILE A 83 25.56 -22.97 -22.18
N PRO A 84 25.71 -22.10 -23.20
CA PRO A 84 27.03 -21.82 -23.77
C PRO A 84 27.92 -21.02 -22.80
N TYR A 85 29.21 -21.38 -22.76
CA TYR A 85 30.20 -20.85 -21.78
C TYR A 85 30.44 -19.34 -21.86
N ASP A 86 30.04 -18.71 -22.96
CA ASP A 86 30.14 -17.27 -23.19
C ASP A 86 29.23 -16.43 -22.28
N VAL A 87 28.26 -17.07 -21.61
CA VAL A 87 27.39 -16.45 -20.59
C VAL A 87 27.92 -16.70 -19.16
N TRP A 88 28.95 -17.53 -19.00
CA TRP A 88 29.53 -17.87 -17.70
C TRP A 88 30.80 -17.05 -17.46
N PHE A 89 30.79 -16.21 -16.42
CA PHE A 89 31.95 -15.41 -16.03
C PHE A 89 32.75 -16.16 -14.95
N ASP A 90 33.92 -16.68 -15.31
CA ASP A 90 34.83 -17.38 -14.37
C ASP A 90 35.23 -16.52 -13.15
N ASN A 91 35.13 -15.19 -13.27
CA ASN A 91 35.38 -14.25 -12.18
C ASN A 91 34.56 -12.96 -12.33
N PRO A 92 33.33 -12.90 -11.77
CA PRO A 92 32.42 -11.74 -11.94
C PRO A 92 32.96 -10.44 -11.31
N LEU A 93 33.98 -10.51 -10.44
CA LEU A 93 34.60 -9.35 -9.81
C LEU A 93 35.64 -8.66 -10.70
N ALA A 94 36.15 -9.32 -11.74
CA ALA A 94 37.09 -8.71 -12.68
C ALA A 94 36.39 -7.70 -13.62
N VAL A 95 35.10 -7.92 -13.93
CA VAL A 95 34.29 -7.02 -14.77
C VAL A 95 33.91 -5.73 -14.02
N ALA A 96 33.93 -5.75 -12.69
CA ALA A 96 33.75 -4.57 -11.84
C ALA A 96 35.05 -3.78 -11.57
N ALA A 97 36.21 -4.30 -11.96
CA ALA A 97 37.53 -3.71 -11.67
C ALA A 97 38.09 -2.86 -12.82
N ASN A 98 37.24 -2.29 -13.67
CA ASN A 98 37.67 -1.34 -14.70
C ASN A 98 38.01 0.01 -14.03
N SER A 99 39.20 0.07 -13.44
CA SER A 99 39.80 1.20 -12.77
C SER A 99 40.40 2.18 -13.78
N LYS A 100 39.56 2.73 -14.66
CA LYS A 100 39.91 4.02 -15.30
C LYS A 100 39.61 5.11 -14.28
N SER A 101 40.65 5.53 -13.57
CA SER A 101 40.63 6.74 -12.73
C SER A 101 40.18 7.92 -13.59
N VAL A 102 39.04 8.51 -13.22
CA VAL A 102 38.60 9.78 -13.78
C VAL A 102 39.49 10.86 -13.19
N THR A 103 40.33 11.47 -14.02
CA THR A 103 41.14 12.64 -13.66
C THR A 103 40.22 13.76 -13.15
N PRO A 104 40.39 14.27 -11.93
CA PRO A 104 39.61 15.40 -11.46
C PRO A 104 40.02 16.66 -12.25
N VAL A 105 39.03 17.32 -12.85
CA VAL A 105 39.19 18.65 -13.45
C VAL A 105 39.45 19.64 -12.32
N ALA A 106 40.58 20.35 -12.41
CA ALA A 106 40.96 21.41 -11.48
C ALA A 106 40.02 22.61 -11.63
N LEU A 107 39.36 23.00 -10.54
CA LEU A 107 38.78 24.33 -10.37
C LEU A 107 39.90 25.28 -9.91
N PRO A 108 40.09 26.45 -10.54
CA PRO A 108 41.12 27.39 -10.15
C PRO A 108 40.72 28.16 -8.88
N GLY A 109 41.58 28.08 -7.86
CA GLY A 109 41.72 29.12 -6.84
C GLY A 109 41.02 28.85 -5.51
N THR A 110 41.75 28.26 -4.54
CA THR A 110 42.14 28.93 -3.28
C THR A 110 43.03 27.98 -2.48
N ASN A 111 44.34 28.25 -2.50
CA ASN A 111 45.25 27.79 -1.45
C ASN A 111 44.97 28.62 -0.19
N VAL A 112 44.67 28.00 0.95
CA VAL A 112 45.24 28.45 2.23
C VAL A 112 45.44 27.24 3.15
N ALA A 113 46.58 27.28 3.81
CA ALA A 113 47.27 26.24 4.54
C ALA A 113 46.59 25.75 5.83
N ASN A 114 46.96 24.52 6.15
CA ASN A 114 46.82 23.85 7.43
C ASN A 114 47.56 24.66 8.53
N SER A 115 46.87 25.05 9.60
CA SER A 115 47.50 25.52 10.84
C SER A 115 46.66 25.10 12.05
N SER A 116 47.27 24.25 12.86
CA SER A 116 46.75 23.74 14.12
C SER A 116 47.22 24.63 15.28
N ALA A 117 46.30 25.21 16.04
CA ALA A 117 46.44 25.50 17.48
C ALA A 117 45.13 26.07 18.07
N PRO A 118 44.86 25.88 19.38
CA PRO A 118 43.51 25.77 19.92
C PRO A 118 43.02 27.05 20.61
N ARG A 119 41.71 27.33 20.58
CA ARG A 119 41.06 28.31 21.49
C ARG A 119 39.64 27.91 21.88
N THR A 120 39.51 27.57 23.16
CA THR A 120 38.54 28.08 24.16
C THR A 120 37.10 28.39 23.73
N SER A 121 36.17 27.68 24.38
CA SER A 121 34.77 28.10 24.59
C SER A 121 34.66 29.51 25.18
N PRO A 122 33.56 30.21 24.85
CA PRO A 122 32.79 30.86 25.89
C PRO A 122 31.30 30.50 25.84
N ASN A 123 30.74 30.68 27.02
CA ASN A 123 29.46 30.27 27.53
C ASN A 123 28.27 31.04 26.94
N ALA A 124 27.11 30.39 27.05
CA ALA A 124 25.73 30.83 26.95
C ALA A 124 25.44 32.34 26.74
N THR A 125 24.59 32.62 25.75
CA THR A 125 23.56 33.65 25.89
C THR A 125 22.24 33.06 25.39
N LYS A 126 21.28 33.05 26.30
CA LYS A 126 19.93 32.51 26.18
C LYS A 126 19.11 33.48 25.32
N THR A 127 18.94 33.17 24.04
CA THR A 127 17.98 33.87 23.18
C THR A 127 16.62 33.20 23.35
N THR A 128 15.72 33.91 24.00
CA THR A 128 14.30 33.61 24.02
C THR A 128 13.78 33.70 22.58
N GLU A 129 13.54 32.56 21.95
CA GLU A 129 12.76 32.51 20.72
C GLU A 129 11.30 32.81 21.06
N THR A 130 10.84 33.96 20.58
CA THR A 130 9.43 34.29 20.44
C THR A 130 8.82 33.25 19.51
N GLN A 131 8.05 32.35 20.11
CA GLN A 131 7.22 31.38 19.40
C GLN A 131 6.17 32.16 18.60
N GLU A 132 6.33 32.18 17.28
CA GLU A 132 5.27 32.57 16.37
C GLU A 132 4.04 31.67 16.62
N PRO A 133 2.83 32.22 16.71
CA PRO A 133 1.64 31.42 16.94
C PRO A 133 1.43 30.50 15.73
N SER A 134 1.52 29.20 16.01
CA SER A 134 1.15 28.14 15.06
C SER A 134 -0.28 28.40 14.56
N PRO A 135 -0.56 28.28 13.25
CA PRO A 135 -1.93 28.43 12.76
C PRO A 135 -2.83 27.42 13.46
N ALA A 136 -3.81 27.92 14.18
CA ALA A 136 -4.85 27.12 14.81
C ALA A 136 -5.59 26.33 13.71
N GLY A 137 -5.42 25.00 13.69
CA GLY A 137 -6.12 24.11 12.77
C GLY A 137 -5.33 22.88 12.29
N GLY A 138 -4.02 22.79 12.52
CA GLY A 138 -3.20 21.64 12.10
C GLY A 138 -3.35 20.40 12.99
N VAL A 139 -3.26 19.21 12.40
CA VAL A 139 -3.20 17.94 13.14
C VAL A 139 -1.81 17.80 13.77
N ASP A 140 -1.74 17.48 15.07
CA ASP A 140 -0.48 17.17 15.75
C ASP A 140 0.01 15.76 15.40
N TRP A 141 0.61 15.64 14.21
CA TRP A 141 1.13 14.38 13.71
C TRP A 141 2.23 13.77 14.57
N LYS A 142 3.02 14.60 15.27
CA LYS A 142 4.11 14.12 16.12
C LYS A 142 3.60 13.25 17.27
N THR A 143 2.48 13.64 17.86
CA THR A 143 1.84 12.88 18.94
C THR A 143 1.17 11.61 18.42
N ILE A 144 0.53 11.68 17.25
CA ILE A 144 -0.24 10.56 16.69
C ILE A 144 0.66 9.49 16.08
N ILE A 145 1.68 9.87 15.32
CA ILE A 145 2.62 8.95 14.67
C ILE A 145 4.02 9.58 14.64
N PRO A 146 4.85 9.33 15.67
CA PRO A 146 6.21 9.86 15.74
C PRO A 146 7.06 9.46 14.52
N MET A 147 8.01 10.31 14.13
CA MET A 147 8.80 10.09 12.92
C MET A 147 9.50 8.71 12.84
N PRO A 148 10.09 8.17 13.92
CA PRO A 148 10.67 6.82 13.87
C PRO A 148 9.66 5.72 13.50
N VAL A 149 8.39 5.90 13.86
CA VAL A 149 7.32 4.97 13.49
C VAL A 149 6.97 5.13 12.02
N VAL A 150 6.92 6.36 11.50
CA VAL A 150 6.74 6.62 10.07
C VAL A 150 7.85 5.93 9.27
N GLU A 151 9.11 6.09 9.66
CA GLU A 151 10.23 5.43 9.01
C GLU A 151 10.12 3.89 9.05
N ALA A 152 9.72 3.32 10.18
CA ALA A 152 9.50 1.88 10.31
C ALA A 152 8.38 1.37 9.38
N GLN A 153 7.25 2.08 9.30
CA GLN A 153 6.13 1.73 8.43
C GLN A 153 6.49 1.88 6.95
N VAL A 154 7.15 2.97 6.58
CA VAL A 154 7.62 3.20 5.21
C VAL A 154 8.65 2.15 4.80
N LYS A 155 9.56 1.76 5.71
CA LYS A 155 10.52 0.67 5.48
C LYS A 155 9.84 -0.68 5.27
N GLU A 156 8.84 -1.02 6.07
CA GLU A 156 8.07 -2.26 5.88
C GLU A 156 7.34 -2.28 4.53
N ILE A 157 6.67 -1.18 4.17
CA ILE A 157 6.00 -1.04 2.88
C ILE A 157 7.03 -1.17 1.74
N ARG A 158 8.15 -0.47 1.83
CA ARG A 158 9.25 -0.55 0.84
C ARG A 158 9.72 -1.99 0.65
N ASN A 159 9.98 -2.71 1.75
CA ASN A 159 10.44 -4.10 1.69
C ASN A 159 9.40 -5.02 1.06
N ARG A 160 8.12 -4.80 1.37
CA ARG A 160 7.00 -5.55 0.77
C ARG A 160 6.88 -5.27 -0.73
N LEU A 161 6.84 -4.01 -1.14
CA LEU A 161 6.81 -3.62 -2.55
C LEU A 161 8.02 -4.19 -3.30
N THR A 162 9.20 -4.15 -2.68
CA THR A 162 10.42 -4.74 -3.26
C THR A 162 10.22 -6.21 -3.56
N ARG A 163 9.69 -7.01 -2.62
CA ARG A 163 9.38 -8.43 -2.85
C ARG A 163 8.32 -8.63 -3.95
N ASN A 164 7.24 -7.86 -3.89
CA ASN A 164 6.10 -8.00 -4.80
C ASN A 164 6.47 -7.65 -6.24
N MET A 165 7.41 -6.72 -6.42
CA MET A 165 7.85 -6.22 -7.72
C MET A 165 9.08 -6.94 -8.29
N GLN A 166 9.58 -8.01 -7.67
CA GLN A 166 10.78 -8.72 -8.14
C GLN A 166 10.59 -9.39 -9.51
N SER A 167 9.39 -9.88 -9.79
CA SER A 167 9.09 -10.60 -11.03
C SER A 167 7.60 -10.53 -11.35
N VAL A 168 7.25 -10.81 -12.61
CA VAL A 168 5.84 -10.95 -13.03
C VAL A 168 5.12 -12.04 -12.22
N GLY A 169 5.83 -13.10 -11.82
CA GLY A 169 5.28 -14.18 -11.00
C GLY A 169 4.84 -13.71 -9.62
N THR A 170 5.74 -13.05 -8.90
CA THR A 170 5.46 -12.51 -7.55
C THR A 170 4.40 -11.40 -7.59
N TYR A 171 4.43 -10.58 -8.63
CA TYR A 171 3.41 -9.56 -8.86
C TYR A 171 2.03 -10.21 -9.06
N ASN A 172 1.91 -11.26 -9.88
CA ASN A 172 0.63 -11.91 -10.15
C ASN A 172 -0.03 -12.51 -8.90
N THR A 173 0.75 -12.87 -7.88
CA THR A 173 0.25 -13.38 -6.60
C THR A 173 -0.09 -12.28 -5.59
N SER A 174 0.42 -11.06 -5.78
CA SER A 174 0.33 -9.97 -4.80
C SER A 174 -0.35 -8.70 -5.31
N TYR A 175 -0.69 -8.59 -6.60
CA TYR A 175 -1.19 -7.33 -7.17
C TYR A 175 -2.46 -6.77 -6.47
N LEU A 176 -3.29 -7.63 -5.86
CA LEU A 176 -4.49 -7.22 -5.13
C LEU A 176 -4.19 -6.54 -3.78
N GLU A 177 -3.02 -6.78 -3.18
CA GLU A 177 -2.63 -6.11 -1.93
C GLU A 177 -1.89 -4.78 -2.17
N LEU A 178 -1.38 -4.54 -3.39
CA LEU A 178 -0.64 -3.32 -3.71
C LEU A 178 -1.41 -2.02 -3.45
N PRO A 179 -2.72 -1.89 -3.78
CA PRO A 179 -3.49 -0.68 -3.47
C PRO A 179 -3.51 -0.35 -1.98
N THR A 180 -3.65 -1.35 -1.11
CA THR A 180 -3.64 -1.16 0.34
C THR A 180 -2.35 -0.53 0.84
N PHE A 181 -1.20 -1.07 0.41
CA PHE A 181 0.09 -0.58 0.88
C PHE A 181 0.54 0.72 0.21
N THR A 182 0.17 0.96 -1.04
CA THR A 182 0.48 2.20 -1.75
C THR A 182 -0.40 3.36 -1.31
N ALA A 183 -1.69 3.15 -1.04
CA ALA A 183 -2.54 4.14 -0.40
C ALA A 183 -2.04 4.51 1.02
N THR A 184 -1.58 3.50 1.79
CA THR A 184 -0.95 3.75 3.09
C THR A 184 0.32 4.59 2.94
N LEU A 185 1.16 4.29 1.94
CA LEU A 185 2.37 5.07 1.68
C LEU A 185 2.06 6.49 1.21
N ALA A 186 1.01 6.68 0.41
CA ALA A 186 0.54 8.00 0.00
C ALA A 186 0.11 8.82 1.22
N ALA A 187 -0.68 8.24 2.13
CA ALA A 187 -1.09 8.89 3.37
C ALA A 187 0.11 9.25 4.26
N LEU A 188 1.05 8.33 4.48
CA LEU A 188 2.27 8.58 5.27
C LEU A 188 3.15 9.67 4.65
N ALA A 189 3.32 9.66 3.32
CA ALA A 189 4.07 10.70 2.62
C ALA A 189 3.37 12.07 2.75
N GLY A 190 2.04 12.11 2.69
CA GLY A 190 1.25 13.31 2.97
C GLY A 190 1.45 13.81 4.40
N ILE A 191 1.34 12.94 5.40
CA ILE A 191 1.64 13.26 6.81
C ILE A 191 3.05 13.84 6.95
N VAL A 192 4.05 13.26 6.29
CA VAL A 192 5.44 13.74 6.34
C VAL A 192 5.60 15.17 5.81
N THR A 193 4.78 15.61 4.85
CA THR A 193 4.84 17.01 4.39
C THR A 193 4.47 18.01 5.49
N GLU A 194 3.64 17.61 6.45
CA GLU A 194 3.16 18.44 7.56
C GLU A 194 3.84 18.13 8.90
N HIS A 195 4.51 16.98 8.99
CA HIS A 195 5.15 16.53 10.21
C HIS A 195 6.24 17.52 10.65
N PRO A 196 6.38 17.88 11.93
CA PRO A 196 7.39 18.87 12.36
C PRO A 196 8.83 18.36 12.23
N GLU A 197 9.05 17.07 12.47
CA GLU A 197 10.38 16.45 12.38
C GLU A 197 10.80 16.20 10.91
N ASP A 198 12.10 16.16 10.65
CA ASP A 198 12.67 16.02 9.30
C ASP A 198 13.26 14.62 9.06
N ILE A 199 13.23 14.17 7.81
CA ILE A 199 13.81 12.90 7.32
C ILE A 199 14.37 13.09 5.92
N GLY A 200 15.34 12.24 5.53
CA GLY A 200 16.13 12.45 4.30
C GLY A 200 15.34 12.60 3.00
N TRP A 201 14.11 12.11 2.94
CA TRP A 201 13.22 12.21 1.77
C TRP A 201 12.05 13.20 1.92
N LYS A 202 11.92 13.89 3.06
CA LYS A 202 10.79 14.81 3.34
C LYS A 202 10.62 15.90 2.28
N LYS A 203 11.73 16.49 1.81
CA LYS A 203 11.74 17.48 0.70
C LYS A 203 11.07 16.97 -0.59
N ASN A 204 11.04 15.66 -0.77
CA ASN A 204 10.46 14.98 -1.93
C ASN A 204 9.14 14.25 -1.59
N ALA A 205 8.61 14.39 -0.35
CA ALA A 205 7.48 13.62 0.13
C ALA A 205 6.20 13.85 -0.68
N LYS A 206 5.97 15.06 -1.18
CA LYS A 206 4.83 15.35 -2.06
C LYS A 206 4.85 14.54 -3.37
N TYR A 207 6.03 14.32 -3.94
CA TYR A 207 6.18 13.46 -5.13
C TYR A 207 5.96 11.99 -4.80
N LEU A 208 6.42 11.54 -3.62
CA LEU A 208 6.15 10.18 -3.14
C LEU A 208 4.65 9.95 -2.91
N ARG A 209 3.95 10.93 -2.33
CA ARG A 209 2.50 10.92 -2.13
C ARG A 209 1.77 10.70 -3.46
N ASP A 210 2.07 11.54 -4.45
CA ASP A 210 1.36 11.54 -5.73
C ASP A 210 1.70 10.30 -6.56
N LEU A 211 2.96 9.85 -6.58
CA LEU A 211 3.35 8.60 -7.25
C LEU A 211 2.70 7.38 -6.60
N SER A 212 2.62 7.35 -5.27
CA SER A 212 1.98 6.24 -4.55
C SER A 212 0.47 6.18 -4.84
N ALA A 213 -0.19 7.33 -4.95
CA ALA A 213 -1.59 7.42 -5.36
C ALA A 213 -1.79 6.98 -6.83
N ALA A 214 -0.93 7.46 -7.74
CA ALA A 214 -0.96 7.11 -9.15
C ALA A 214 -0.69 5.61 -9.40
N PHE A 215 0.05 4.96 -8.50
CA PHE A 215 0.43 3.54 -8.60
C PHE A 215 -0.78 2.61 -8.83
N THR A 216 -1.92 2.94 -8.22
CA THR A 216 -3.16 2.15 -8.31
C THR A 216 -4.36 2.96 -8.75
N ALA A 217 -4.14 4.07 -9.46
CA ALA A 217 -5.21 4.88 -10.05
C ALA A 217 -6.00 4.10 -11.11
N GLU A 218 -5.34 3.17 -11.82
CA GLU A 218 -6.00 2.19 -12.68
C GLU A 218 -6.11 0.82 -11.96
N PRO A 219 -7.22 0.08 -12.13
CA PRO A 219 -7.33 -1.28 -11.61
C PRO A 219 -6.19 -2.18 -12.12
N LEU A 220 -5.42 -2.71 -11.18
CA LEU A 220 -4.35 -3.64 -11.48
C LEU A 220 -4.91 -4.98 -11.96
N MET A 221 -4.20 -5.62 -12.89
CA MET A 221 -4.55 -6.95 -13.39
C MET A 221 -3.33 -7.88 -13.31
N ARG A 222 -3.56 -9.19 -13.44
CA ARG A 222 -2.48 -10.14 -13.68
C ARG A 222 -1.85 -9.92 -15.06
N GLY A 223 -0.58 -10.27 -15.19
CA GLY A 223 0.16 -10.34 -16.45
C GLY A 223 1.25 -9.28 -16.60
N ALA A 224 2.18 -9.55 -17.52
CA ALA A 224 3.37 -8.73 -17.74
C ALA A 224 3.06 -7.28 -18.14
N LYS A 225 1.94 -7.04 -18.83
CA LYS A 225 1.51 -5.69 -19.23
C LYS A 225 1.21 -4.82 -18.00
N SER A 226 0.44 -5.34 -17.05
CA SER A 226 0.10 -4.61 -15.82
C SER A 226 1.34 -4.42 -14.94
N PHE A 227 2.18 -5.45 -14.82
CA PHE A 227 3.45 -5.36 -14.09
C PHE A 227 4.36 -4.24 -14.63
N ARG A 228 4.59 -4.20 -15.96
CA ARG A 228 5.46 -3.19 -16.59
C ARG A 228 4.93 -1.76 -16.41
N LYS A 229 3.61 -1.56 -16.37
CA LYS A 229 3.01 -0.23 -16.13
C LYS A 229 3.40 0.33 -14.77
N VAL A 230 3.40 -0.50 -13.74
CA VAL A 230 3.67 -0.06 -12.36
C VAL A 230 5.14 -0.13 -11.97
N GLN A 231 5.98 -0.77 -12.80
CA GLN A 231 7.41 -0.91 -12.54
C GLN A 231 8.13 0.45 -12.51
N VAL A 232 7.88 1.34 -13.47
CA VAL A 232 8.53 2.66 -13.52
C VAL A 232 8.13 3.53 -12.32
N PRO A 233 6.83 3.69 -11.98
CA PRO A 233 6.44 4.37 -10.75
C PRO A 233 7.08 3.77 -9.49
N TYR A 234 7.16 2.44 -9.39
CA TYR A 234 7.83 1.76 -8.28
C TYR A 234 9.30 2.17 -8.16
N GLU A 235 10.06 2.11 -9.25
CA GLU A 235 11.48 2.48 -9.27
C GLU A 235 11.68 3.96 -8.88
N GLN A 236 10.82 4.85 -9.38
CA GLN A 236 10.81 6.27 -9.00
C GLN A 236 10.54 6.46 -7.51
N MET A 237 9.58 5.74 -6.92
CA MET A 237 9.30 5.77 -5.48
C MET A 237 10.52 5.33 -4.66
N ILE A 238 11.24 4.29 -5.09
CA ILE A 238 12.46 3.83 -4.41
C ILE A 238 13.57 4.89 -4.42
N VAL A 239 13.76 5.58 -5.55
CA VAL A 239 14.73 6.69 -5.66
C VAL A 239 14.36 7.84 -4.73
N ILE A 240 13.07 8.19 -4.62
CA ILE A 240 12.58 9.19 -3.67
C ILE A 240 12.85 8.79 -2.23
N LEU A 241 12.53 7.55 -1.87
CA LEU A 241 12.79 7.00 -0.53
C LEU A 241 14.29 6.95 -0.18
N ASN A 242 15.18 7.00 -1.17
CA ASN A 242 16.63 7.17 -0.99
C ASN A 242 17.07 8.64 -0.91
N GLY A 243 16.15 9.60 -0.89
CA GLY A 243 16.42 11.04 -0.74
C GLY A 243 16.70 11.81 -2.04
N SER A 244 16.56 11.14 -3.20
CA SER A 244 16.81 11.73 -4.52
C SER A 244 15.51 11.99 -5.28
N LEU A 245 15.49 12.95 -6.20
CA LEU A 245 14.32 13.17 -7.07
C LEU A 245 14.59 12.55 -8.46
N PRO A 246 13.79 11.58 -8.92
CA PRO A 246 13.93 11.00 -10.26
C PRO A 246 13.80 12.06 -11.34
N ALA A 247 14.52 11.88 -12.45
CA ALA A 247 14.20 12.57 -13.69
C ALA A 247 12.76 12.20 -14.12
N ASP A 248 12.07 13.16 -14.74
CA ASP A 248 10.73 12.97 -15.32
C ASP A 248 9.60 12.64 -14.33
N VAL A 249 9.79 12.84 -13.02
CA VAL A 249 8.66 12.79 -12.09
C VAL A 249 7.71 13.97 -12.39
N PRO A 250 6.39 13.73 -12.50
CA PRO A 250 5.43 14.81 -12.68
C PRO A 250 5.55 15.87 -11.59
N LYS A 251 5.24 17.13 -11.94
CA LYS A 251 5.13 18.18 -10.92
C LYS A 251 4.05 17.79 -9.91
N SER A 252 4.33 18.10 -8.65
CA SER A 252 3.49 17.77 -7.51
C SER A 252 3.14 19.06 -6.76
N ASP A 253 1.85 19.22 -6.46
CA ASP A 253 1.33 20.35 -5.70
C ASP A 253 1.74 20.23 -4.24
N ASP A 254 2.02 21.37 -3.61
CA ASP A 254 2.50 21.39 -2.22
C ASP A 254 1.44 20.89 -1.24
N LYS A 255 0.16 21.12 -1.54
CA LYS A 255 -0.97 20.70 -0.70
C LYS A 255 -2.06 20.06 -1.54
N ILE A 256 -2.40 18.83 -1.20
CA ILE A 256 -3.52 18.06 -1.77
C ILE A 256 -4.21 17.38 -0.58
N PRO A 257 -5.56 17.38 -0.49
CA PRO A 257 -6.29 16.62 0.52
C PRO A 257 -5.87 15.15 0.53
N LEU A 258 -5.73 14.56 1.73
CA LEU A 258 -5.35 13.15 1.85
C LEU A 258 -6.40 12.21 1.23
N SER A 259 -7.66 12.63 1.19
CA SER A 259 -8.75 11.92 0.52
C SER A 259 -8.52 11.68 -0.98
N ASP A 260 -7.78 12.57 -1.63
CA ASP A 260 -7.58 12.52 -3.09
C ASP A 260 -6.46 11.56 -3.46
N VAL A 261 -5.57 11.26 -2.51
CA VAL A 261 -4.36 10.44 -2.71
C VAL A 261 -4.42 9.10 -1.99
N ALA A 262 -5.29 8.94 -0.98
CA ALA A 262 -5.42 7.73 -0.19
C ALA A 262 -6.89 7.36 -0.01
N SER A 263 -7.34 6.29 -0.66
CA SER A 263 -8.73 5.84 -0.57
C SER A 263 -9.06 5.37 0.85
N MET A 264 -10.24 5.73 1.37
CA MET A 264 -10.70 5.26 2.70
C MET A 264 -10.76 3.73 2.74
N GLY A 265 -11.25 3.10 1.67
CA GLY A 265 -11.36 1.64 1.58
C GLY A 265 -10.01 0.93 1.70
N ASP A 266 -8.95 1.45 1.07
CA ASP A 266 -7.62 0.86 1.16
C ASP A 266 -6.93 1.14 2.50
N LEU A 267 -7.16 2.32 3.09
CA LEU A 267 -6.73 2.61 4.46
C LEU A 267 -7.42 1.68 5.48
N MET A 268 -8.72 1.39 5.30
CA MET A 268 -9.44 0.45 6.16
C MET A 268 -8.96 -0.99 5.99
N LYS A 269 -8.57 -1.42 4.78
CA LYS A 269 -7.89 -2.71 4.60
C LYS A 269 -6.56 -2.75 5.36
N ARG A 270 -5.79 -1.66 5.38
CA ARG A 270 -4.54 -1.60 6.16
C ARG A 270 -4.81 -1.65 7.67
N ALA A 271 -5.87 -0.99 8.13
CA ALA A 271 -6.30 -1.05 9.52
C ALA A 271 -6.77 -2.45 9.93
N ASP A 272 -7.49 -3.15 9.06
CA ASP A 272 -7.88 -4.56 9.27
C ASP A 272 -6.65 -5.47 9.39
N ILE A 273 -5.63 -5.29 8.54
CA ILE A 273 -4.35 -6.03 8.65
C ILE A 273 -3.68 -5.79 10.01
N ALA A 274 -3.57 -4.53 10.45
CA ALA A 274 -2.95 -4.18 11.73
C ALA A 274 -3.71 -4.81 12.91
N SER A 275 -5.03 -4.61 12.97
CA SER A 275 -5.86 -5.08 14.07
C SER A 275 -5.87 -6.61 14.17
N LYS A 276 -6.02 -7.32 13.04
CA LYS A 276 -5.90 -8.79 13.00
C LYS A 276 -4.56 -9.27 13.49
N TRP A 277 -3.47 -8.64 13.05
CA TRP A 277 -2.14 -9.01 13.52
C TRP A 277 -2.00 -8.81 15.04
N LEU A 278 -2.43 -7.67 15.57
CA LEU A 278 -2.41 -7.38 17.02
C LEU A 278 -3.17 -8.45 17.81
N LYS A 279 -4.39 -8.78 17.40
CA LYS A 279 -5.21 -9.81 18.07
C LYS A 279 -4.61 -11.20 17.99
N SER A 280 -4.04 -11.58 16.85
CA SER A 280 -3.51 -12.93 16.66
C SER A 280 -2.15 -13.15 17.33
N ASN A 281 -1.36 -12.10 17.52
CA ASN A 281 0.03 -12.23 17.99
C ASN A 281 0.24 -11.70 19.40
N VAL A 282 -0.72 -10.95 19.99
CA VAL A 282 -0.56 -10.29 21.29
C VAL A 282 -1.68 -10.73 22.23
N GLY A 283 -1.74 -12.04 22.51
CA GLY A 283 -2.75 -12.65 23.39
C GLY A 283 -2.32 -12.83 24.85
N SER A 284 -1.14 -12.32 25.23
CA SER A 284 -0.63 -12.43 26.59
C SER A 284 0.40 -11.32 26.90
N ALA A 285 0.73 -11.15 28.17
CA ALA A 285 1.75 -10.19 28.60
C ALA A 285 3.14 -10.52 28.06
N ASP A 286 3.50 -11.80 27.95
CA ASP A 286 4.79 -12.22 27.38
C ASP A 286 4.84 -11.93 25.87
N ALA A 287 3.73 -12.14 25.16
CA ALA A 287 3.63 -11.81 23.75
C ALA A 287 3.72 -10.29 23.52
N LEU A 288 3.08 -9.48 24.36
CA LEU A 288 3.20 -8.01 24.31
C LEU A 288 4.65 -7.55 24.49
N LYS A 289 5.39 -8.16 25.44
CA LYS A 289 6.80 -7.86 25.65
C LYS A 289 7.67 -8.26 24.47
N ALA A 290 7.46 -9.47 23.93
CA ALA A 290 8.21 -10.01 22.80
C ALA A 290 8.00 -9.17 21.52
N GLU A 291 6.78 -8.70 21.30
CA GLU A 291 6.38 -7.99 20.09
C GLU A 291 6.27 -6.46 20.28
N LYS A 292 6.81 -5.93 21.39
CA LYS A 292 6.61 -4.55 21.85
C LYS A 292 6.77 -3.49 20.76
N GLU A 293 7.89 -3.55 20.03
CA GLU A 293 8.17 -2.57 18.99
C GLU A 293 7.14 -2.62 17.86
N LYS A 294 6.77 -3.83 17.43
CA LYS A 294 5.78 -4.00 16.38
C LYS A 294 4.38 -3.59 16.86
N VAL A 295 4.03 -3.84 18.12
CA VAL A 295 2.80 -3.34 18.72
C VAL A 295 2.74 -1.82 18.69
N ILE A 296 3.81 -1.15 19.14
CA ILE A 296 3.91 0.32 19.12
C ILE A 296 3.73 0.84 17.68
N ASN A 297 4.41 0.22 16.71
CA ASN A 297 4.36 0.63 15.32
C ASN A 297 2.96 0.47 14.69
N GLU A 298 2.30 -0.67 14.90
CA GLU A 298 0.95 -0.92 14.35
C GLU A 298 -0.11 -0.07 15.04
N ALA A 299 -0.02 0.13 16.36
CA ALA A 299 -0.96 0.95 17.10
C ALA A 299 -0.88 2.43 16.70
N HIS A 300 0.32 2.99 16.56
CA HIS A 300 0.48 4.36 16.02
C HIS A 300 -0.03 4.49 14.59
N LEU A 301 0.21 3.49 13.72
CA LEU A 301 -0.33 3.53 12.36
C LEU A 301 -1.87 3.48 12.36
N LEU A 302 -2.47 2.64 13.20
CA LEU A 302 -3.93 2.60 13.36
C LEU A 302 -4.48 3.94 13.84
N ALA A 303 -3.81 4.58 14.81
CA ALA A 303 -4.17 5.91 15.28
C ALA A 303 -4.12 6.95 14.15
N ALA A 304 -3.07 6.91 13.34
CA ALA A 304 -2.90 7.77 12.18
C ALA A 304 -3.98 7.54 11.12
N ILE A 305 -4.30 6.29 10.77
CA ILE A 305 -5.37 5.96 9.83
C ILE A 305 -6.72 6.48 10.33
N ALA A 306 -7.05 6.23 11.60
CA ALA A 306 -8.27 6.74 12.22
C ALA A 306 -8.33 8.28 12.17
N LYS A 307 -7.20 8.96 12.31
CA LYS A 307 -7.15 10.42 12.18
C LYS A 307 -7.30 10.88 10.73
N VAL A 308 -6.60 10.26 9.78
CA VAL A 308 -6.62 10.62 8.36
C VAL A 308 -8.04 10.62 7.81
N ILE A 309 -8.84 9.59 8.10
CA ILE A 309 -10.22 9.49 7.58
C ILE A 309 -11.19 10.53 8.17
N THR A 310 -10.76 11.28 9.20
CA THR A 310 -11.52 12.41 9.77
C THR A 310 -11.07 13.77 9.23
N THR A 311 -10.04 13.79 8.36
CA THR A 311 -9.57 15.03 7.75
C THR A 311 -10.49 15.49 6.62
N GLU A 312 -10.34 16.76 6.22
CA GLU A 312 -11.08 17.34 5.10
C GLU A 312 -10.93 16.51 3.83
N GLY A 313 -12.02 16.43 3.06
CA GLY A 313 -12.10 15.70 1.79
C GLY A 313 -12.68 14.29 1.89
N TYR A 314 -12.66 13.65 3.09
CA TYR A 314 -13.36 12.38 3.29
C TYR A 314 -14.88 12.52 3.52
N GLY A 315 -15.36 13.74 3.76
CA GLY A 315 -16.79 14.05 3.85
C GLY A 315 -17.44 13.85 5.23
N TYR A 316 -16.65 13.58 6.27
CA TYR A 316 -17.14 13.31 7.63
C TYR A 316 -16.70 14.33 8.68
N VAL A 317 -16.15 15.48 8.26
CA VAL A 317 -15.60 16.51 9.19
C VAL A 317 -16.63 17.11 10.13
N ASP A 318 -17.92 17.09 9.75
CA ASP A 318 -19.04 17.60 10.54
C ASP A 318 -20.04 16.49 10.93
N ASP A 319 -19.68 15.23 10.68
CA ASP A 319 -20.52 14.08 11.02
C ASP A 319 -20.21 13.60 12.45
N GLU A 320 -20.98 14.11 13.42
CA GLU A 320 -20.78 13.79 14.84
C GLU A 320 -20.84 12.29 15.13
N GLY A 321 -21.64 11.52 14.39
CA GLY A 321 -21.73 10.07 14.55
C GLY A 321 -20.45 9.38 14.11
N PHE A 322 -19.95 9.72 12.92
CA PHE A 322 -18.70 9.18 12.40
C PHE A 322 -17.51 9.56 13.29
N LEU A 323 -17.41 10.84 13.65
CA LEU A 323 -16.36 11.35 14.53
C LEU A 323 -16.44 10.73 15.93
N GLY A 324 -17.65 10.43 16.41
CA GLY A 324 -17.91 9.71 17.65
C GLY A 324 -17.38 8.28 17.67
N TYR A 325 -17.09 7.68 16.52
CA TYR A 325 -16.44 6.38 16.41
C TYR A 325 -14.94 6.49 16.08
N ALA A 326 -14.57 7.34 15.13
CA ALA A 326 -13.20 7.43 14.63
C ALA A 326 -12.22 8.06 15.64
N ASN A 327 -12.62 9.13 16.36
CA ASN A 327 -11.73 9.78 17.33
C ASN A 327 -11.43 8.86 18.53
N PRO A 328 -12.43 8.20 19.17
CA PRO A 328 -12.15 7.25 20.24
C PRO A 328 -11.30 6.05 19.80
N MET A 329 -11.41 5.62 18.53
CA MET A 329 -10.53 4.58 17.99
C MET A 329 -9.07 5.05 17.96
N SER A 330 -8.81 6.29 17.52
CA SER A 330 -7.46 6.86 17.53
C SER A 330 -6.91 6.95 18.96
N ASP A 331 -7.71 7.42 19.91
CA ASP A 331 -7.32 7.51 21.32
C ASP A 331 -7.04 6.14 21.94
N ALA A 332 -7.87 5.14 21.64
CA ALA A 332 -7.67 3.77 22.11
C ALA A 332 -6.33 3.19 21.60
N CYS A 333 -5.98 3.48 20.34
CA CYS A 333 -4.68 3.09 19.78
C CYS A 333 -3.51 3.77 20.50
N LEU A 334 -3.62 5.05 20.85
CA LEU A 334 -2.58 5.74 21.62
C LEU A 334 -2.45 5.20 23.06
N LYS A 335 -3.56 4.76 23.67
CA LYS A 335 -3.52 4.02 24.95
C LYS A 335 -2.82 2.68 24.81
N MET A 336 -3.05 1.94 23.72
CA MET A 336 -2.33 0.70 23.44
C MET A 336 -0.81 0.93 23.31
N VAL A 337 -0.38 2.04 22.69
CA VAL A 337 1.03 2.43 22.66
C VAL A 337 1.58 2.64 24.06
N ALA A 338 0.88 3.42 24.90
CA ALA A 338 1.32 3.67 26.28
C ALA A 338 1.40 2.38 27.10
N ALA A 339 0.42 1.50 26.92
CA ALA A 339 0.37 0.18 27.54
C ALA A 339 1.55 -0.70 27.10
N ALA A 340 1.86 -0.76 25.80
CA ALA A 340 3.02 -1.50 25.28
C ALA A 340 4.35 -0.97 25.81
N LYS A 341 4.51 0.36 25.91
CA LYS A 341 5.71 1.00 26.48
C LYS A 341 5.90 0.67 27.96
N SER A 342 4.82 0.47 28.69
CA SER A 342 4.81 0.17 30.13
C SER A 342 4.62 -1.32 30.46
N ASP A 343 4.67 -2.20 29.47
CA ASP A 343 4.44 -3.66 29.63
C ASP A 343 3.10 -4.02 30.29
N ASN A 344 2.08 -3.16 30.11
CA ASN A 344 0.77 -3.31 30.71
C ASN A 344 -0.18 -4.03 29.74
N TYR A 345 -0.26 -5.35 29.83
CA TYR A 345 -1.12 -6.16 28.96
C TYR A 345 -2.61 -5.87 29.14
N GLU A 346 -3.06 -5.63 30.36
CA GLU A 346 -4.48 -5.40 30.64
C GLU A 346 -4.99 -4.12 29.95
N GLU A 347 -4.22 -3.04 30.02
CA GLU A 347 -4.57 -1.80 29.33
C GLU A 347 -4.43 -1.91 27.81
N PHE A 348 -3.47 -2.70 27.33
CA PHE A 348 -3.37 -3.01 25.91
C PHE A 348 -4.63 -3.76 25.40
N ASP A 349 -5.06 -4.80 26.11
CA ASP A 349 -6.22 -5.62 25.74
C ASP A 349 -7.53 -4.83 25.79
N LYS A 350 -7.69 -3.96 26.80
CA LYS A 350 -8.81 -2.99 26.86
C LYS A 350 -8.81 -2.07 25.64
N GLY A 351 -7.65 -1.50 25.28
CA GLY A 351 -7.51 -0.64 24.11
C GLY A 351 -7.84 -1.38 22.80
N LEU A 352 -7.33 -2.61 22.63
CA LEU A 352 -7.61 -3.43 21.46
C LEU A 352 -9.11 -3.77 21.35
N THR A 353 -9.77 -4.08 22.47
CA THR A 353 -11.22 -4.31 22.53
C THR A 353 -12.00 -3.06 22.12
N GLN A 354 -11.57 -1.87 22.57
CA GLN A 354 -12.19 -0.60 22.18
C GLN A 354 -12.06 -0.35 20.67
N VAL A 355 -10.89 -0.63 20.08
CA VAL A 355 -10.69 -0.55 18.62
C VAL A 355 -11.67 -1.47 17.89
N TYR A 356 -11.79 -2.73 18.30
CA TYR A 356 -12.74 -3.67 17.67
C TYR A 356 -14.20 -3.22 17.78
N LYS A 357 -14.57 -2.66 18.94
CA LYS A 357 -15.90 -2.11 19.15
C LYS A 357 -16.16 -0.94 18.21
N ALA A 358 -15.21 0.01 18.10
CA ALA A 358 -15.32 1.14 17.18
C ALA A 358 -15.44 0.67 15.71
N CYS A 359 -14.62 -0.29 15.28
CA CYS A 359 -14.72 -0.88 13.94
C CYS A 359 -16.12 -1.48 13.69
N THR A 360 -16.67 -2.20 14.67
CA THR A 360 -17.98 -2.86 14.53
C THR A 360 -19.12 -1.84 14.48
N GLN A 361 -19.11 -0.86 15.39
CA GLN A 361 -20.16 0.16 15.49
C GLN A 361 -20.16 1.11 14.30
N CYS A 362 -18.98 1.58 13.88
CA CYS A 362 -18.86 2.41 12.69
C CYS A 362 -19.34 1.65 11.45
N HIS A 363 -18.95 0.38 11.28
CA HIS A 363 -19.41 -0.41 10.13
C HIS A 363 -20.89 -0.77 10.16
N SER A 364 -21.55 -0.83 11.32
CA SER A 364 -23.00 -1.06 11.35
C SER A 364 -23.83 0.12 10.83
N GLU A 365 -23.24 1.31 10.79
CA GLU A 365 -23.94 2.55 10.40
C GLU A 365 -23.43 3.12 9.08
N TYR A 366 -22.12 3.03 8.82
CA TYR A 366 -21.45 3.74 7.72
C TYR A 366 -20.87 2.82 6.63
N LYS A 367 -20.96 1.49 6.77
CA LYS A 367 -20.49 0.56 5.74
C LYS A 367 -21.65 0.19 4.83
N GLU A 368 -21.63 0.74 3.61
CA GLU A 368 -22.53 0.33 2.52
C GLU A 368 -22.18 -1.06 1.95
#